data_AF-A0A0R1JRW7-F1
#
_entry.id   AF-A0A0R1JRW7-F1
#
_cell.length_a   1.000
_cell.length_b   1.000
_cell.length_c   1.000
_cell.angle_alpha   90.00
_cell.angle_beta   90.00
_cell.angle_gamma   90.00
#
_symmetry.space_group_name_H-M   'P 1'
#
loop_
_entity.id
_entity.type
_entity.pdbx_description
1 polymer ?
#
loop_
_entity_poly.entity_id
_entity_poly.type
_entity_poly.pdbx_seq_one_letter_code
_entity_poly.pdbx_strand_id
1 'polypeptide(L)'
;MRQHRQRYTVVNTRGDYLVNDNLLLLPEWTPDIRQLWLTTSKVEAARVANQVGGRACAITLEPLPVETHHAMRGIPVSVQQQVITLHEQGLSYREIARLLSIAKSTVGNIVNRH
;
A
#
# COMPACT_ATOMS: atom_id res chain seq x y z
N MET A 1 -13.57 -5.15 21.65
CA MET A 1 -12.17 -4.65 21.61
C MET A 1 -11.41 -5.41 20.52
N ARG A 2 -11.04 -4.76 19.40
CA ARG A 2 -10.22 -5.42 18.36
C ARG A 2 -8.78 -5.41 18.84
N GLN A 3 -8.28 -6.54 19.34
CA GLN A 3 -6.86 -6.71 19.60
C GLN A 3 -6.13 -6.65 18.26
N HIS A 4 -5.35 -5.59 18.02
CA HIS A 4 -4.43 -5.55 16.90
C HIS A 4 -3.42 -6.68 17.12
N ARG A 5 -3.59 -7.79 16.38
CA ARG A 5 -2.67 -8.92 16.45
C ARG A 5 -1.35 -8.51 15.79
N GLN A 6 -0.37 -8.23 16.62
CA GLN A 6 1.01 -8.00 16.19
C GLN A 6 1.52 -9.22 15.41
N ARG A 7 2.12 -8.98 14.25
CA ARG A 7 2.79 -10.03 13.44
C ARG A 7 4.29 -9.95 13.65
N TYR A 8 4.96 -11.09 13.50
CA TYR A 8 6.40 -11.23 13.67
C TYR A 8 7.02 -11.97 12.48
N THR A 9 8.28 -11.65 12.17
CA THR A 9 9.10 -12.27 11.12
C THR A 9 10.54 -12.48 11.61
N VAL A 10 11.39 -13.12 10.80
CA VAL A 10 12.80 -13.37 11.09
C VAL A 10 13.68 -12.73 10.02
N VAL A 11 14.74 -12.04 10.46
CA VAL A 11 15.68 -11.31 9.60
C VAL A 11 17.11 -11.79 9.86
N ASN A 12 17.90 -12.00 8.81
CA ASN A 12 19.32 -12.38 8.95
C ASN A 12 20.23 -11.15 9.23
N THR A 13 21.54 -11.37 9.33
CA THR A 13 22.53 -10.29 9.57
C THR A 13 22.68 -9.31 8.41
N ARG A 14 22.28 -9.70 7.20
CA ARG A 14 22.31 -8.86 5.99
C ARG A 14 21.06 -8.00 5.82
N GLY A 15 20.01 -8.24 6.61
CA GLY A 15 18.73 -7.57 6.48
C GLY A 15 17.72 -8.28 5.58
N ASP A 16 18.02 -9.50 5.12
CA ASP A 16 17.08 -10.31 4.32
C ASP A 16 16.07 -11.01 5.24
N TYR A 17 14.87 -11.24 4.71
CA TYR A 17 13.76 -11.87 5.39
C TYR A 17 13.73 -13.38 5.13
N LEU A 18 13.30 -14.15 6.13
CA LEU A 18 13.09 -15.59 5.97
C LEU A 18 11.87 -15.84 5.07
N VAL A 19 11.98 -16.71 4.06
CA VAL A 19 10.90 -17.05 3.12
C VAL A 19 9.97 -18.13 3.70
N ASN A 20 10.55 -19.17 4.29
CA ASN A 20 9.83 -20.28 4.90
C ASN A 20 10.56 -20.79 6.15
N ASP A 21 9.82 -21.47 7.01
CA ASP A 21 10.31 -22.09 8.24
C ASP A 21 10.70 -23.56 8.03
N ASN A 22 11.14 -23.93 6.82
CA ASN A 22 11.34 -25.32 6.46
C ASN A 22 12.61 -25.89 7.15
N LEU A 23 12.43 -26.32 8.40
CA LEU A 23 13.49 -26.70 9.35
C LEU A 23 14.38 -27.87 8.90
N LEU A 24 13.98 -28.59 7.85
CA LEU A 24 14.70 -29.76 7.34
C LEU A 24 15.72 -29.41 6.25
N LEU A 25 15.69 -28.17 5.74
CA LEU A 25 16.57 -27.68 4.68
C LEU A 25 17.31 -26.41 5.13
N LEU A 26 18.25 -25.96 4.30
CA LEU A 26 18.88 -24.65 4.51
C LEU A 26 17.82 -23.54 4.41
N PRO A 27 17.85 -22.54 5.29
CA PRO A 27 16.86 -21.48 5.31
C PRO A 27 16.93 -20.65 4.01
N GLU A 28 15.78 -20.44 3.40
CA GLU A 28 15.63 -19.59 2.21
C GLU A 28 15.44 -18.12 2.64
N TRP A 29 16.28 -17.24 2.13
CA TRP A 29 16.27 -15.81 2.45
C TRP A 29 15.92 -14.97 1.22
N THR A 30 15.13 -13.92 1.42
CA THR A 30 14.75 -12.98 0.35
C THR A 30 14.89 -11.53 0.80
N PRO A 31 15.36 -10.62 -0.06
CA PRO A 31 15.27 -9.19 0.21
C PRO A 31 13.84 -8.64 0.00
N ASP A 32 12.94 -9.41 -0.65
CA ASP A 32 11.58 -8.96 -0.96
C ASP A 32 10.64 -9.12 0.23
N ILE A 33 10.17 -7.97 0.75
CA ILE A 33 9.24 -7.92 1.88
C ILE A 33 7.88 -8.59 1.58
N ARG A 34 7.53 -8.79 0.31
CA ARG A 34 6.27 -9.43 -0.10
C ARG A 34 6.28 -10.96 0.05
N GLN A 35 7.47 -11.56 0.14
CA GLN A 35 7.66 -13.02 0.13
C GLN A 35 8.23 -13.56 1.45
N LEU A 36 7.91 -12.91 2.56
CA LEU A 36 8.44 -13.28 3.88
C LEU A 36 7.48 -14.17 4.69
N TRP A 37 8.07 -15.01 5.52
CA TRP A 37 7.43 -15.84 6.53
C TRP A 37 6.93 -15.01 7.73
N LEU A 38 5.72 -15.34 8.20
CA LEU A 38 4.99 -14.57 9.22
C LEU A 38 4.35 -15.48 10.27
N THR A 39 4.49 -15.10 11.53
CA THR A 39 3.72 -15.68 12.64
C THR A 39 3.03 -14.60 13.49
N THR A 40 1.98 -15.00 14.21
CA THR A 40 1.34 -14.19 15.26
C THR A 40 1.87 -14.51 16.66
N SER A 41 2.66 -15.57 16.81
CA SER A 41 3.23 -16.01 18.08
C SER A 41 4.64 -15.45 18.26
N LYS A 42 4.83 -14.62 19.28
CA LYS A 42 6.15 -14.11 19.67
C LYS A 42 7.12 -15.24 20.01
N VAL A 43 6.62 -16.30 20.65
CA VAL A 43 7.43 -17.45 21.08
C VAL A 43 7.90 -18.25 19.87
N GLU A 44 7.02 -18.45 18.89
CA GLU A 44 7.36 -19.12 17.63
C GLU A 44 8.40 -18.31 16.84
N ALA A 45 8.20 -17.00 16.71
CA ALA A 45 9.16 -16.12 16.04
C ALA A 45 10.56 -16.20 16.69
N ALA A 46 10.62 -16.13 18.02
CA ALA A 46 11.87 -16.24 18.75
C ALA A 46 12.54 -17.62 18.56
N ARG A 47 11.74 -18.70 18.58
CA ARG A 47 12.23 -20.06 18.34
C ARG A 47 12.82 -20.19 16.94
N VAL A 48 12.10 -19.79 15.90
CA VAL A 48 12.57 -19.88 14.52
C VAL A 48 13.82 -19.03 14.32
N ALA A 49 13.86 -17.81 14.87
CA ALA A 49 15.05 -16.95 14.81
C ALA A 49 16.29 -17.61 15.40
N ASN A 50 16.19 -18.21 16.60
CA ASN A 50 17.30 -18.94 17.21
C ASN A 50 17.74 -20.13 16.36
N GLN A 51 16.80 -20.84 15.72
CA GLN A 51 17.09 -22.03 14.91
C GLN A 51 17.82 -21.70 13.61
N VAL A 52 17.51 -20.57 12.97
CA VAL A 52 18.13 -20.16 11.69
C VAL A 52 19.30 -19.17 11.85
N GLY A 53 19.68 -18.83 13.09
CA GLY A 53 20.71 -17.81 13.36
C GLY A 53 20.29 -16.40 12.95
N GLY A 54 18.99 -16.11 12.97
CA GLY A 54 18.41 -14.80 12.65
C GLY A 54 17.92 -14.03 13.88
N ARG A 55 17.21 -12.94 13.63
CA ARG A 55 16.57 -12.11 14.67
C ARG A 55 15.07 -12.01 14.42
N ALA A 56 14.28 -12.28 15.46
CA ALA A 56 12.84 -12.10 15.43
C ALA A 56 12.49 -10.60 15.52
N CYS A 57 11.66 -10.12 14.61
CA CYS A 57 11.24 -8.72 14.50
C CYS A 57 9.72 -8.62 14.47
N ALA A 58 9.16 -7.63 15.16
CA ALA A 58 7.72 -7.33 15.11
C ALA A 58 7.42 -6.40 13.92
N ILE A 59 6.32 -6.63 13.21
CA ILE A 59 5.87 -5.79 12.08
C ILE A 59 4.75 -4.88 12.54
N THR A 60 5.03 -3.59 12.63
CA THR A 60 4.01 -2.57 12.88
C THR A 60 3.28 -2.26 11.57
N LEU A 61 1.98 -2.57 11.53
CA LEU A 61 1.11 -2.17 10.42
C LEU A 61 0.52 -0.80 10.77
N GLU A 62 1.21 0.25 10.36
CA GLU A 62 0.67 1.60 10.49
C GLU A 62 -0.32 1.84 9.34
N PRO A 63 -1.57 2.22 9.65
CA PRO A 63 -2.48 2.63 8.59
C PRO A 63 -1.88 3.88 7.95
N LEU A 64 -1.58 3.78 6.66
CA LEU A 64 -1.18 4.96 5.91
C LEU A 64 -2.33 5.99 6.00
N PRO A 65 -2.03 7.27 6.23
CA PRO A 65 -3.04 8.29 6.12
C PRO A 65 -3.65 8.16 4.72
N VAL A 66 -4.97 8.01 4.66
CA VAL A 66 -5.68 8.09 3.39
C VAL A 66 -5.36 9.48 2.86
N GLU A 67 -4.61 9.56 1.76
CA GLU A 67 -4.33 10.83 1.08
C GLU A 67 -5.67 11.42 0.64
N THR A 68 -6.25 12.25 1.50
CA THR A 68 -7.30 13.17 1.09
C THR A 68 -6.56 14.27 0.36
N HIS A 69 -6.60 14.23 -0.97
CA HIS A 69 -5.99 15.24 -1.84
C HIS A 69 -6.66 16.60 -1.63
N HIS A 70 -6.34 17.28 -0.53
CA HIS A 70 -6.77 18.64 -0.24
C HIS A 70 -5.73 19.62 -0.82
N ALA A 71 -6.14 20.28 -1.90
CA ALA A 71 -5.63 21.54 -2.43
C ALA A 71 -4.10 21.65 -2.65
N MET A 72 -3.56 20.89 -3.61
CA MET A 72 -2.46 21.44 -4.41
C MET A 72 -3.04 22.46 -5.40
N ARG A 73 -2.35 23.59 -5.59
CA ARG A 73 -2.74 24.62 -6.56
C ARG A 73 -2.80 23.99 -7.96
N GLY A 74 -4.00 23.70 -8.43
CA GLY A 74 -4.26 23.13 -9.75
C GLY A 74 -4.75 21.68 -9.69
N ILE A 75 -5.76 21.38 -10.50
CA ILE A 75 -6.25 20.02 -10.70
C ILE A 75 -5.12 19.19 -11.32
N PRO A 76 -4.80 17.98 -10.82
CA PRO A 76 -3.79 17.11 -11.41
C PRO A 76 -4.04 16.91 -12.92
N VAL A 77 -2.98 16.89 -13.72
CA VAL A 77 -3.07 16.70 -15.19
C VAL A 77 -3.83 15.41 -15.54
N SER A 78 -3.66 14.36 -14.74
CA SER A 78 -4.42 13.10 -14.89
C SER A 78 -5.92 13.28 -14.77
N VAL A 79 -6.38 14.10 -13.81
CA VAL A 79 -7.81 14.41 -13.62
C VAL A 79 -8.32 15.32 -14.74
N GLN A 80 -7.48 16.24 -15.23
CA GLN A 80 -7.84 17.06 -16.41
C GLN A 80 -8.06 16.19 -17.65
N GLN A 81 -7.16 15.22 -17.89
CA GLN A 81 -7.30 14.29 -19.01
C GLN A 81 -8.55 13.41 -18.86
N GLN A 82 -8.85 12.93 -17.66
CA GLN A 82 -10.08 12.17 -17.38
C GLN A 82 -11.34 13.00 -17.67
N VAL A 83 -11.35 14.29 -17.31
CA VAL A 83 -12.46 15.20 -17.63
C VAL A 83 -12.67 15.32 -19.14
N ILE A 84 -11.59 15.48 -19.91
CA ILE A 84 -11.66 15.61 -21.39
C ILE A 84 -12.20 14.32 -22.01
N THR A 85 -11.65 13.17 -21.64
CA THR A 85 -12.10 11.88 -22.19
C THR A 85 -13.55 11.57 -21.87
N LEU A 86 -14.02 11.86 -20.65
CA LEU A 86 -15.43 11.66 -20.29
C LEU A 86 -16.35 12.62 -21.05
N HIS A 87 -15.89 13.84 -21.32
CA HIS A 87 -16.65 14.79 -22.14
C HIS A 87 -16.74 14.35 -23.61
N GLU A 88 -15.64 13.85 -24.18
CA GLU A 88 -15.61 13.26 -25.52
C GLU A 88 -16.52 12.03 -25.64
N GLN A 89 -16.70 11.27 -24.56
CA GLN A 89 -17.67 10.18 -24.46
C GLN A 89 -19.13 10.65 -24.37
N GLY A 90 -19.39 11.95 -24.36
CA GLY A 90 -20.72 12.54 -24.36
C GLY A 90 -21.34 12.71 -22.96
N LEU A 91 -20.58 12.53 -21.88
CA LEU A 91 -21.10 12.77 -20.53
C LEU A 91 -21.28 14.28 -20.29
N SER A 92 -22.37 14.63 -19.61
CA SER A 92 -22.60 16.01 -19.21
C SER A 92 -21.65 16.45 -18.09
N TYR A 93 -21.36 17.75 -18.01
CA TYR A 93 -20.48 18.29 -16.96
C TYR A 93 -20.94 17.94 -15.54
N ARG A 94 -22.25 17.77 -15.34
CA ARG A 94 -22.82 17.41 -14.04
C ARG A 94 -22.56 15.95 -13.67
N GLU A 95 -22.56 15.06 -14.66
CA GLU A 95 -22.21 13.64 -14.47
C GLU A 95 -20.72 13.49 -14.21
N ILE A 96 -19.88 14.18 -14.99
CA ILE A 96 -18.43 14.19 -14.80
C ILE A 96 -18.05 14.72 -13.41
N ALA A 97 -18.66 15.84 -12.99
CA ALA A 97 -18.45 16.42 -11.66
C ALA A 97 -18.79 15.44 -10.53
N ARG A 98 -19.90 14.70 -10.68
CA ARG A 98 -20.33 13.69 -9.71
C ARG A 98 -19.37 12.49 -9.69
N LEU A 99 -18.94 12.03 -10.87
CA LEU A 99 -18.10 10.85 -11.01
C LEU A 99 -16.68 11.09 -10.47
N LEU A 100 -16.13 12.27 -10.71
CA LEU A 100 -14.78 12.66 -10.27
C LEU A 100 -14.76 13.42 -8.94
N SER A 101 -15.92 13.65 -8.32
CA SER A 101 -16.07 14.42 -7.07
C SER A 101 -15.41 15.80 -7.12
N ILE A 102 -15.55 16.51 -8.25
CA ILE A 102 -15.03 17.86 -8.47
C ILE A 102 -16.16 18.85 -8.75
N ALA A 103 -15.93 20.14 -8.54
CA ALA A 103 -16.94 21.15 -8.81
C ALA A 103 -17.28 21.21 -10.31
N LYS A 104 -18.56 21.37 -10.66
CA LYS A 104 -19.00 21.54 -12.06
C LYS A 104 -18.26 22.70 -12.77
N SER A 105 -17.99 23.78 -12.05
CA SER A 105 -17.21 24.92 -12.56
C SER A 105 -15.77 24.52 -12.93
N THR A 106 -15.19 23.57 -12.20
CA THR A 106 -13.86 23.03 -12.49
C THR A 106 -13.85 22.22 -13.78
N VAL A 107 -14.89 21.40 -14.01
CA VAL A 107 -15.07 20.66 -15.28
C VAL A 107 -15.15 21.62 -16.46
N GLY A 108 -15.98 22.66 -16.36
CA GLY A 108 -16.10 23.68 -17.42
C GLY A 108 -14.79 24.42 -17.69
N ASN A 109 -14.04 24.78 -16.64
CA ASN A 109 -12.74 25.43 -16.79
C ASN A 109 -11.69 24.55 -17.48
N ILE A 110 -11.75 23.22 -17.30
CA ILE A 110 -10.84 22.28 -17.95
C ILE A 110 -11.21 22.13 -19.42
N VAL A 111 -12.50 21.88 -19.71
CA VAL A 111 -12.98 21.67 -21.08
C VAL A 111 -12.81 22.93 -21.94
N ASN A 112 -13.06 24.12 -21.40
CA ASN A 112 -12.91 25.37 -22.16
C ASN A 112 -11.45 25.80 -22.41
N ARG A 113 -10.49 25.20 -21.70
CA ARG A 113 -9.07 25.53 -21.84
C ARG A 113 -8.38 24.66 -22.91
N HIS A 114 -9.08 23.63 -23.37
CA HIS A 114 -8.63 22.65 -24.35
C HIS A 114 -9.46 22.79 -25.64
#